data_AF-A0A8H7VKS1-F1
#
_entry.id   AF-A0A8H7VKS1-F1
#
_cell.length_a   1.000
_cell.length_b   1.000
_cell.length_c   1.000
_cell.angle_alpha   90.00
_cell.angle_beta   90.00
_cell.angle_gamma   90.00
#
_symmetry.space_group_name_H-M   'P 1'
#
loop_
_entity.id
_entity.type
_entity.pdbx_description
1 polymer ?
#
loop_
_entity_poly.entity_id
_entity_poly.type
_entity_poly.pdbx_seq_one_letter_code
_entity_poly.pdbx_strand_id
1 'polypeptide(L)'
;MSDQKEKDAPAQTKETGSGPGRRKTVRKGMFAKDLKLLMYGFGDVSNPASDSIAVMDDLVINYITDMCQEAAKVAESRGKVRVEDFKYVLRKDKKKIGRVEELLYMNDDIRRAKQLFDEKEMDPADEAP
;
A
#
# COMPACT_ATOMS: atom_id res chain seq x y z
N MET A 1 52.35 44.18 -24.28
CA MET A 1 53.08 43.66 -23.12
C MET A 1 52.13 43.81 -21.94
N SER A 2 51.35 42.76 -21.64
CA SER A 2 51.64 41.78 -20.56
C SER A 2 51.33 42.44 -19.20
N ASP A 3 50.39 41.98 -18.37
CA ASP A 3 50.20 40.60 -17.94
C ASP A 3 48.76 40.29 -17.52
N GLN A 4 48.39 39.03 -17.77
CA GLN A 4 47.17 38.35 -17.36
C GLN A 4 47.18 38.10 -15.85
N LYS A 5 46.00 38.19 -15.21
CA LYS A 5 45.76 37.49 -13.95
C LYS A 5 44.46 36.70 -14.05
N GLU A 6 44.66 35.44 -14.43
CA GLU A 6 43.71 34.34 -14.40
C GLU A 6 43.18 34.14 -12.96
N LYS A 7 41.86 34.07 -12.81
CA LYS A 7 41.20 33.54 -11.62
C LYS A 7 40.07 32.64 -12.09
N ASP A 8 40.39 31.36 -12.19
CA ASP A 8 39.42 30.29 -12.37
C ASP A 8 38.36 30.33 -11.26
N ALA A 9 37.11 30.51 -11.65
CA ALA A 9 35.96 30.26 -10.79
C ALA A 9 35.62 28.76 -10.87
N PRO A 10 35.37 28.05 -9.76
CA PRO A 10 34.99 26.66 -9.83
C PRO A 10 33.58 26.55 -10.42
N ALA A 11 33.44 25.73 -11.47
CA ALA A 11 32.17 25.34 -12.04
C ALA A 11 31.32 24.63 -10.97
N GLN A 12 30.23 25.26 -10.55
CA GLN A 12 29.21 24.60 -9.74
C GLN A 12 28.47 23.60 -10.61
N THR A 13 28.81 22.32 -10.45
CA THR A 13 27.96 21.21 -10.88
C THR A 13 26.60 21.40 -10.22
N LYS A 14 25.56 21.69 -11.00
CA LYS A 14 24.17 21.72 -10.53
C LYS A 14 23.79 20.31 -10.05
N GLU A 15 23.92 20.06 -8.76
CA GLU A 15 23.20 18.98 -8.11
C GLU A 15 21.70 19.26 -8.26
N THR A 16 20.99 18.33 -8.90
CA THR A 16 19.54 18.35 -8.97
C THR A 16 19.00 18.25 -7.55
N GLY A 17 18.53 19.39 -7.04
CA GLY A 17 18.05 19.54 -5.67
C GLY A 17 17.05 18.46 -5.28
N SER A 18 17.42 17.65 -4.29
CA SER A 18 16.49 16.90 -3.47
C SER A 18 15.59 17.90 -2.73
N GLY A 19 14.36 18.07 -3.22
CA GLY A 19 13.38 18.98 -2.61
C GLY A 19 13.08 18.64 -1.13
N PRO A 20 12.70 19.64 -0.32
CA PRO A 20 12.35 19.44 1.08
C PRO A 20 10.97 18.76 1.17
N GLY A 21 10.96 17.43 1.31
CA GLY A 21 9.70 16.70 1.47
C GLY A 21 9.79 15.19 1.37
N ARG A 22 10.80 14.61 0.71
CA ARG A 22 10.97 13.16 0.69
C ARG A 22 11.80 12.71 1.90
N ARG A 23 11.25 12.87 3.10
CA ARG A 23 11.70 12.03 4.22
C ARG A 23 11.45 10.59 3.77
N LYS A 24 12.51 9.81 3.50
CA LYS A 24 12.41 8.34 3.42
C LYS A 24 12.08 7.84 4.83
N THR A 25 10.88 8.14 5.32
CA THR A 25 10.35 7.51 6.51
C THR A 25 9.86 6.14 6.09
N VAL A 26 10.79 5.21 5.89
CA VAL A 26 10.49 3.82 6.22
C VAL A 26 10.30 3.85 7.73
N ARG A 27 9.05 4.03 8.18
CA ARG A 27 8.72 3.98 9.60
C ARG A 27 8.94 2.53 10.03
N LYS A 28 10.10 2.25 10.63
CA LYS A 28 10.35 0.96 11.30
C LYS A 28 9.26 0.71 12.32
N GLY A 29 8.77 -0.53 12.37
CA GLY A 29 7.72 -0.96 13.28
C GLY A 29 6.32 -0.51 12.85
N MET A 30 6.07 -0.30 11.56
CA MET A 30 4.75 0.13 11.06
C MET A 30 3.67 -0.92 11.37
N PHE A 31 4.01 -2.19 11.24
CA PHE A 31 3.11 -3.32 11.45
C PHE A 31 3.46 -4.15 12.68
N ALA A 32 4.39 -3.72 13.53
CA ALA A 32 4.91 -4.54 14.63
C ALA A 32 3.81 -5.11 15.57
N LYS A 33 2.76 -4.32 15.85
CA LYS A 33 1.64 -4.77 16.70
C LYS A 33 0.80 -5.84 16.01
N ASP A 34 0.46 -5.63 14.74
CA ASP A 34 -0.39 -6.54 13.98
C ASP A 34 0.36 -7.81 13.59
N LEU A 35 1.65 -7.69 13.26
CA LEU A 35 2.53 -8.81 12.93
C LEU A 35 2.69 -9.77 14.09
N LYS A 36 2.78 -9.27 15.33
CA LYS A 36 2.83 -10.15 16.51
C LYS A 36 1.61 -11.08 16.58
N LEU A 37 0.41 -10.53 16.39
CA LEU A 37 -0.83 -11.31 16.39
C LEU A 37 -0.91 -12.25 15.18
N LEU A 38 -0.48 -11.77 14.01
CA LEU A 38 -0.48 -12.54 12.78
C LEU A 38 0.47 -13.75 12.88
N MET A 39 1.70 -13.54 13.36
CA MET A 39 2.70 -14.58 13.57
C MET A 39 2.16 -15.67 14.50
N TYR A 40 1.55 -15.29 15.62
CA TYR A 40 0.87 -16.24 16.51
C TYR A 40 -0.27 -17.00 15.80
N GLY A 41 -1.11 -16.29 15.02
CA GLY A 41 -2.19 -16.90 14.24
C GLY A 41 -1.72 -17.88 13.16
N PHE A 42 -0.48 -17.75 12.70
CA PHE A 42 0.19 -18.69 11.78
C PHE A 42 1.01 -19.78 12.50
N GLY A 43 0.93 -19.85 13.83
CA GLY A 43 1.52 -20.93 14.63
C GLY A 43 2.84 -20.60 15.33
N ASP A 44 3.26 -19.33 15.35
CA ASP A 44 4.38 -18.89 16.19
C ASP A 44 3.99 -18.81 17.68
N VAL A 45 4.93 -18.50 18.56
CA VAL A 45 4.70 -18.28 20.00
C VAL A 45 3.91 -16.98 20.26
N SER A 46 3.20 -16.92 21.39
CA SER A 46 2.37 -15.75 21.76
C SER A 46 3.15 -14.43 21.88
N ASN A 47 4.45 -14.51 22.19
CA ASN A 47 5.36 -13.37 22.21
C ASN A 47 6.60 -13.66 21.36
N PRO A 48 6.52 -13.48 20.02
CA PRO A 48 7.65 -13.67 19.13
C PRO A 48 8.80 -12.73 19.48
N ALA A 49 10.02 -13.13 19.12
CA ALA A 49 11.21 -12.30 19.32
C ALA A 49 11.09 -10.95 18.58
N SER A 50 11.54 -9.87 19.22
CA SER A 50 11.52 -8.52 18.65
C SER A 50 12.22 -8.44 17.29
N ASP A 51 13.32 -9.17 17.15
CA ASP A 51 14.14 -9.16 15.95
C ASP A 51 13.44 -9.89 14.81
N SER A 52 12.72 -10.98 15.10
CA SER A 52 11.86 -11.67 14.13
C SER A 52 10.71 -10.78 13.67
N ILE A 53 10.07 -10.05 14.59
CA ILE A 53 9.02 -9.08 14.24
C ILE A 53 9.58 -7.97 13.35
N ALA A 54 10.79 -7.46 13.64
CA ALA A 54 11.43 -6.43 12.83
C ALA A 54 11.74 -6.94 11.41
N VAL A 55 12.26 -8.16 11.26
CA VAL A 55 12.48 -8.78 9.95
C VAL A 55 11.17 -8.96 9.19
N MET A 56 10.11 -9.42 9.87
CA MET A 56 8.79 -9.57 9.26
C MET A 56 8.20 -8.24 8.80
N ASP A 57 8.41 -7.15 9.57
CA ASP A 57 7.99 -5.79 9.20
C ASP A 57 8.67 -5.35 7.91
N ASP A 58 9.99 -5.52 7.80
CA ASP A 58 10.75 -5.21 6.59
C ASP A 58 10.30 -6.06 5.38
N LEU A 59 10.08 -7.37 5.59
CA LEU A 59 9.62 -8.27 4.52
C LEU A 59 8.23 -7.88 3.99
N VAL A 60 7.30 -7.54 4.88
CA VAL A 60 5.94 -7.14 4.49
C VAL A 60 5.95 -5.79 3.78
N ILE A 61 6.73 -4.82 4.27
CA ILE A 61 6.90 -3.52 3.60
C ILE A 61 7.44 -3.71 2.18
N ASN A 62 8.49 -4.52 2.03
CA ASN A 62 9.07 -4.79 0.71
C ASN A 62 8.07 -5.49 -0.20
N TYR A 63 7.38 -6.52 0.29
CA TYR A 63 6.38 -7.24 -0.49
C TYR A 63 5.25 -6.32 -1.00
N ILE A 64 4.69 -5.47 -0.12
CA ILE A 64 3.64 -4.52 -0.50
C ILE A 64 4.17 -3.49 -1.50
N THR A 65 5.39 -3.02 -1.29
CA THR A 65 6.05 -2.05 -2.17
C THR A 65 6.23 -2.63 -3.58
N ASP A 66 6.81 -3.82 -3.69
CA ASP A 66 7.05 -4.50 -4.96
C ASP A 66 5.73 -4.80 -5.69
N MET A 67 4.73 -5.32 -4.96
CA MET A 67 3.39 -5.55 -5.51
C MET A 67 2.74 -4.28 -6.07
N CYS A 68 2.83 -3.16 -5.35
CA CYS A 68 2.32 -1.87 -5.82
C CYS A 68 3.07 -1.36 -7.04
N GLN A 69 4.39 -1.54 -7.10
CA GLN A 69 5.20 -1.15 -8.25
C GLN A 69 4.86 -1.97 -9.49
N GLU A 70 4.69 -3.29 -9.35
CA GLU A 70 4.26 -4.15 -10.47
C GLU A 70 2.86 -3.78 -10.96
N ALA A 71 1.92 -3.53 -10.05
CA ALA A 71 0.58 -3.06 -10.41
C ALA A 71 0.62 -1.69 -11.11
N ALA A 72 1.50 -0.79 -10.66
CA ALA A 72 1.69 0.53 -11.28
C ALA A 72 2.25 0.42 -12.71
N LYS A 73 3.18 -0.50 -12.98
CA LYS A 73 3.69 -0.78 -14.33
C LYS A 73 2.58 -1.25 -15.26
N VAL A 74 1.70 -2.13 -14.78
CA VAL A 74 0.53 -2.60 -15.55
C VAL A 74 -0.43 -1.45 -15.85
N ALA A 75 -0.60 -0.53 -14.90
CA ALA A 75 -1.48 0.63 -15.03
C ALA A 75 -0.86 1.82 -15.77
N GLU A 76 0.39 1.74 -16.23
CA GLU A 76 1.19 2.88 -16.70
C GLU A 76 0.48 3.66 -17.80
N SER A 77 -0.03 2.97 -18.83
CA SER A 77 -0.75 3.60 -19.95
C SER A 77 -2.05 4.29 -19.53
N ARG A 78 -2.64 3.86 -18.42
CA ARG A 78 -3.90 4.39 -17.88
C ARG A 78 -3.68 5.49 -16.84
N GLY A 79 -2.47 5.62 -16.30
CA GLY A 79 -2.10 6.60 -15.27
C GLY A 79 -2.76 6.40 -13.89
N LYS A 80 -3.59 5.35 -13.69
CA LYS A 80 -4.26 5.08 -12.42
C LYS A 80 -4.40 3.58 -12.16
N VAL A 81 -3.92 3.13 -11.00
CA VAL A 81 -4.02 1.75 -10.52
C VAL A 81 -5.46 1.38 -10.15
N ARG A 82 -5.87 0.16 -10.50
CA ARG A 82 -7.17 -0.47 -10.23
C ARG A 82 -6.96 -1.89 -9.69
N VAL A 83 -8.02 -2.47 -9.14
CA VAL A 83 -8.02 -3.85 -8.61
C VAL A 83 -7.60 -4.88 -9.67
N GLU A 84 -8.01 -4.67 -10.93
CA GLU A 84 -7.67 -5.57 -12.04
C GLU A 84 -6.16 -5.64 -12.32
N ASP A 85 -5.39 -4.60 -12.01
CA ASP A 85 -3.93 -4.65 -12.21
C ASP A 85 -3.29 -5.58 -11.16
N PHE A 86 -3.79 -5.56 -9.92
CA PHE A 86 -3.36 -6.51 -8.89
C PHE A 86 -3.74 -7.94 -9.25
N LYS A 87 -4.95 -8.17 -9.79
CA LYS A 87 -5.35 -9.49 -10.30
C LYS A 87 -4.44 -9.94 -11.44
N TYR A 88 -4.04 -9.03 -12.34
CA TYR A 88 -3.08 -9.34 -13.40
C TYR A 88 -1.69 -9.73 -12.85
N VAL A 89 -1.17 -9.00 -11.86
CA VAL A 89 0.11 -9.33 -11.20
C VAL A 89 0.02 -10.72 -10.53
N LEU A 90 -1.11 -11.02 -9.88
CA LEU A 90 -1.34 -12.28 -9.18
C LEU A 90 -1.77 -13.46 -10.08
N ARG A 91 -1.90 -13.26 -11.41
CA ARG A 91 -2.46 -14.26 -12.36
C ARG A 91 -1.86 -15.66 -12.33
N LYS A 92 -0.64 -15.79 -11.84
CA LYS A 92 0.08 -17.07 -11.74
C LYS A 92 -0.15 -17.78 -10.40
N ASP A 93 -0.66 -17.09 -9.39
CA ASP A 93 -0.96 -17.65 -8.07
C ASP A 93 -2.47 -17.82 -7.89
N LYS A 94 -2.96 -19.02 -8.21
CA LYS A 94 -4.39 -19.36 -8.14
C LYS A 94 -4.98 -19.18 -6.74
N LYS A 95 -4.20 -19.44 -5.68
CA LYS A 95 -4.68 -19.32 -4.30
C LYS A 95 -4.88 -17.85 -3.93
N LYS A 96 -3.90 -16.98 -4.26
CA LYS A 96 -4.01 -15.55 -4.00
C LYS A 96 -5.13 -14.90 -4.81
N ILE A 97 -5.32 -15.27 -6.07
CA ILE A 97 -6.45 -14.77 -6.87
C ILE A 97 -7.79 -15.20 -6.29
N GLY A 98 -7.97 -16.49 -5.99
CA GLY A 98 -9.22 -16.98 -5.42
C GLY A 98 -9.56 -16.22 -4.13
N ARG A 99 -8.55 -15.94 -3.29
CA ARG A 99 -8.74 -15.15 -2.08
C ARG A 99 -9.12 -13.70 -2.36
N VAL A 100 -8.54 -13.05 -3.37
CA VAL A 100 -8.92 -11.68 -3.77
C VAL A 100 -10.38 -11.63 -4.21
N GLU A 101 -10.81 -12.57 -5.05
CA GLU A 101 -12.18 -12.63 -5.57
C GLU A 101 -13.20 -12.87 -4.46
N GLU A 102 -12.90 -13.80 -3.55
CA GLU A 102 -13.71 -14.07 -2.36
C GLU A 102 -13.88 -12.81 -1.49
N LEU A 103 -12.79 -12.10 -1.20
CA LEU A 103 -12.82 -10.89 -0.37
C LEU A 103 -13.61 -9.76 -1.02
N LEU A 104 -13.50 -9.58 -2.33
CA LEU A 104 -14.29 -8.59 -3.07
C LEU A 104 -15.77 -8.94 -3.05
N TYR A 105 -16.10 -10.21 -3.27
CA TYR A 105 -17.47 -10.70 -3.21
C TYR A 105 -18.10 -10.45 -1.83
N MET A 106 -17.41 -10.83 -0.75
CA MET A 106 -17.87 -10.61 0.61
C MET A 106 -18.04 -9.12 0.94
N ASN A 107 -17.13 -8.26 0.47
CA ASN A 107 -17.24 -6.82 0.68
C ASN A 107 -18.48 -6.24 -0.01
N ASP A 108 -18.73 -6.65 -1.25
CA ASP A 108 -19.92 -6.24 -2.00
C ASP A 108 -21.20 -6.76 -1.35
N ASP A 109 -21.18 -7.97 -0.80
CA ASP A 109 -22.32 -8.55 -0.09
C ASP A 109 -22.66 -7.77 1.19
N ILE A 110 -21.65 -7.46 2.01
CA ILE A 110 -21.80 -6.58 3.18
C ILE A 110 -22.35 -5.21 2.76
N ARG A 111 -21.87 -4.65 1.64
CA ARG A 111 -22.32 -3.35 1.15
C ARG A 111 -23.80 -3.37 0.75
N ARG A 112 -24.23 -4.39 0.00
CA ARG A 112 -25.64 -4.58 -0.36
C ARG A 112 -26.52 -4.78 0.87
N ALA A 113 -26.06 -5.58 1.83
CA ALA A 113 -26.78 -5.81 3.07
C ALA A 113 -27.02 -4.50 3.84
N LYS A 114 -26.02 -3.61 3.91
CA LYS A 114 -26.16 -2.29 4.56
C LYS A 114 -27.16 -1.38 3.85
N GLN A 115 -27.16 -1.35 2.52
CA GLN A 115 -28.09 -0.52 1.73
C GLN A 115 -29.56 -0.87 1.99
N LEU A 116 -29.87 -2.16 2.19
CA LEU A 116 -31.22 -2.64 2.52
C LEU A 116 -31.76 -2.11 3.87
N PHE A 117 -30.88 -1.72 4.79
CA PHE A 117 -31.29 -1.12 6.06
C PHE A 117 -31.44 0.40 5.95
N ASP A 118 -30.58 1.07 5.18
CA ASP A 118 -30.66 2.52 4.95
C ASP A 118 -31.91 2.91 4.13
N GLU A 119 -32.35 2.09 3.18
CA GLU A 119 -33.56 2.34 2.37
C GLU A 119 -34.88 2.05 3.13
N LYS A 120 -34.82 1.44 4.32
CA LYS A 120 -36.00 1.04 5.10
C LYS A 120 -36.43 2.04 6.19
N GLU A 121 -35.76 3.19 6.30
CA GLU A 121 -36.29 4.36 7.03
C GLU A 121 -37.25 5.18 6.14
N MET A 122 -38.22 4.51 5.49
CA MET A 122 -39.32 5.18 4.81
C MET A 122 -40.43 5.43 5.83
N ASP A 123 -40.65 6.72 6.07
CA ASP A 123 -41.49 7.41 7.06
C ASP A 123 -42.77 6.66 7.55
N PRO A 124 -42.98 6.46 8.87
CA PRO A 124 -44.23 5.95 9.43
C PRO A 124 -45.43 6.94 9.31
N ALA A 125 -45.34 7.99 8.49
CA ALA A 125 -46.38 9.00 8.32
C ALA A 125 -47.49 8.63 7.31
N ASP A 126 -47.37 7.53 6.55
CA ASP A 126 -48.35 7.12 5.54
C ASP A 126 -49.39 6.09 6.05
N GLU A 127 -49.47 5.86 7.36
CA GLU A 127 -50.51 5.03 7.98
C GLU A 127 -51.35 5.85 8.97
N ALA A 128 -52.22 6.71 8.43
CA ALA A 128 -53.38 7.21 9.16
C ALA A 128 -54.66 6.95 8.34
N PRO A 129 -55.73 6.40 8.95
CA PRO A 129 -56.94 5.93 8.28
C PRO A 129 -57.83 7.03 7.70
#